data_AF-A0A7J3TN99-F1
#
_entry.id   AF-A0A7J3TN99-F1
#
_cell.length_a   1.000
_cell.length_b   1.000
_cell.length_c   1.000
_cell.angle_alpha   90.00
_cell.angle_beta   90.00
_cell.angle_gamma   90.00
#
_symmetry.space_group_name_H-M   'P 1'
#
loop_
_entity.id
_entity.type
_entity.pdbx_description
1 polymer ?
#
loop_
_entity_poly.entity_id
_entity_poly.type
_entity_poly.pdbx_seq_one_letter_code
_entity_poly.pdbx_strand_id
1 'polypeptide(L)'
;MKWKNLEAIIKILLVAFLISFSVFIASIYRVRFPEYTFYRHFYYLPAVLSTFWWGRKGLVAPFIMIFLSFFIDSTKNAGKEEFLSLIIESSLLIIVSILVAFLSEEKTRALEKEKKFKLMTAHYFFNPIAIAEGFLHLAMQKASPEITEHLEAIDVAVKRIKKVVQNVVEKGEIRE
;
A
#
# COMPACT_ATOMS: atom_id res chain seq x y z
N MET A 1 19.88 1.34 2.16
CA MET A 1 19.49 2.25 3.26
C MET A 1 19.24 3.68 2.78
N LYS A 2 20.16 4.30 2.02
CA LYS A 2 20.00 5.67 1.48
C LYS A 2 18.70 5.90 0.66
N TRP A 3 18.30 4.94 -0.17
CA TRP A 3 17.12 5.04 -1.04
C TRP A 3 15.78 5.11 -0.30
N LYS A 4 15.58 4.29 0.75
CA LYS A 4 14.35 4.33 1.56
C LYS A 4 14.20 5.65 2.32
N ASN A 5 15.33 6.20 2.78
CA ASN A 5 15.34 7.50 3.45
C ASN A 5 15.02 8.63 2.46
N LEU A 6 15.55 8.56 1.23
CA LEU A 6 15.25 9.52 0.17
C LEU A 6 13.76 9.52 -0.20
N GLU A 7 13.16 8.35 -0.40
CA GLU A 7 11.73 8.21 -0.69
C GLU A 7 10.87 8.83 0.42
N ALA A 8 11.20 8.55 1.69
CA ALA A 8 10.50 9.12 2.83
C ALA A 8 10.61 10.66 2.86
N ILE A 9 11.81 11.20 2.61
CA ILE A 9 12.04 12.65 2.55
C ILE A 9 11.22 13.29 1.42
N ILE A 10 11.23 12.70 0.22
CA ILE A 10 10.46 13.21 -0.93
C ILE A 10 8.97 13.25 -0.61
N LYS A 11 8.43 12.18 -0.03
CA LYS A 11 7.01 12.13 0.36
C LYS A 11 6.66 13.22 1.37
N ILE A 12 7.50 13.42 2.39
CA ILE A 12 7.30 14.48 3.40
C ILE A 12 7.33 15.87 2.75
N LEU A 13 8.35 16.13 1.93
CA LEU A 13 8.47 17.41 1.20
C LEU A 13 7.27 17.66 0.28
N LEU A 14 6.79 16.62 -0.41
CA LEU A 14 5.61 16.75 -1.26
C LEU A 14 4.37 17.10 -0.44
N VAL A 15 4.11 16.41 0.67
CA VAL A 15 2.95 16.72 1.52
C VAL A 15 3.07 18.12 2.12
N ALA A 16 4.25 18.53 2.59
CA ALA A 16 4.48 19.87 3.10
C ALA A 16 4.24 20.95 2.02
N PHE A 17 4.74 20.72 0.81
CA PHE A 17 4.50 21.58 -0.35
C PHE A 17 3.00 21.67 -0.68
N LEU A 18 2.31 20.53 -0.73
CA LEU A 18 0.88 20.49 -1.03
C LEU A 18 0.04 21.18 0.05
N ILE A 19 0.37 21.02 1.34
CA ILE A 19 -0.30 21.76 2.42
C ILE A 19 -0.10 23.27 2.21
N SER A 20 1.14 23.71 2.00
CA SER A 20 1.46 25.12 1.78
C SER A 20 0.73 25.68 0.56
N PHE A 21 0.74 24.95 -0.56
CA PHE A 21 0.08 25.32 -1.79
C PHE A 21 -1.45 25.37 -1.65
N SER A 22 -2.05 24.39 -0.98
CA SER A 22 -3.49 24.36 -0.72
C SER A 22 -3.93 25.52 0.17
N VAL A 23 -3.15 25.87 1.20
CA VAL A 23 -3.41 27.04 2.06
C VAL A 23 -3.26 28.35 1.27
N PHE A 24 -2.23 28.47 0.43
CA PHE A 24 -2.02 29.63 -0.42
C PHE A 24 -3.19 29.88 -1.37
N ILE A 25 -3.65 28.82 -2.07
CA ILE A 25 -4.84 28.87 -2.93
C ILE A 25 -6.08 29.27 -2.12
N ALA A 26 -6.33 28.59 -1.00
CA ALA A 26 -7.51 28.88 -0.17
C ALA A 26 -7.55 30.34 0.28
N SER A 27 -6.39 30.91 0.64
CA SER A 27 -6.26 32.32 1.03
C SER A 27 -6.62 33.28 -0.12
N ILE A 28 -6.07 33.08 -1.33
CA ILE A 28 -6.33 33.94 -2.49
C ILE A 28 -7.81 33.91 -2.89
N TYR A 29 -8.38 32.71 -3.06
CA TYR A 29 -9.75 32.58 -3.56
C TYR A 29 -10.77 33.07 -2.54
N ARG A 30 -10.51 32.90 -1.24
CA ARG A 30 -11.37 33.41 -0.16
C ARG A 30 -11.33 34.93 -0.03
N VAL A 31 -10.31 35.62 -0.54
CA VAL A 31 -10.22 37.08 -0.51
C VAL A 31 -10.69 37.72 -1.81
N ARG A 32 -10.42 37.10 -2.96
CA ARG A 32 -10.56 37.75 -4.28
C ARG A 32 -11.71 37.20 -5.13
N PHE A 33 -12.14 35.94 -4.93
CA PHE A 33 -13.03 35.23 -5.85
C PHE A 33 -13.99 34.25 -5.13
N PRO A 34 -14.97 34.76 -4.35
CA PRO A 34 -15.86 33.93 -3.54
C PRO A 34 -16.75 32.96 -4.35
N GLU A 35 -17.01 33.26 -5.63
CA GLU A 35 -17.87 32.45 -6.52
C GLU A 35 -17.19 31.15 -7.00
N TYR A 36 -15.88 31.00 -6.84
CA TYR A 36 -15.12 29.84 -7.34
C TYR A 36 -14.83 28.84 -6.22
N THR A 37 -15.82 28.02 -5.89
CA THR A 37 -15.76 27.04 -4.78
C THR A 37 -14.97 25.77 -5.11
N PHE A 38 -14.75 25.48 -6.40
CA PHE A 38 -14.07 24.27 -6.87
C PHE A 38 -12.68 24.09 -6.24
N TYR A 39 -11.90 25.16 -6.15
CA TYR A 39 -10.51 25.10 -5.69
C TYR A 39 -10.35 24.68 -4.22
N ARG A 40 -11.42 24.71 -3.43
CA ARG A 40 -11.42 24.21 -2.05
C ARG A 40 -11.23 22.69 -1.97
N HIS A 41 -11.57 21.95 -3.02
CA HIS A 41 -11.41 20.49 -3.03
C HIS A 41 -9.94 20.05 -3.11
N PHE A 42 -9.03 20.92 -3.57
CA PHE A 42 -7.59 20.64 -3.52
C PHE A 42 -7.06 20.56 -2.07
N TYR A 43 -7.84 21.03 -1.10
CA TYR A 43 -7.55 20.86 0.33
C TYR A 43 -7.57 19.39 0.77
N TYR A 44 -8.27 18.50 0.05
CA TYR A 44 -8.29 17.07 0.40
C TYR A 44 -7.01 16.33 0.00
N LEU A 45 -6.30 16.77 -1.04
CA LEU A 45 -5.17 16.06 -1.62
C LEU A 45 -4.02 15.77 -0.64
N PRO A 46 -3.43 16.77 0.04
CA PRO A 46 -2.36 16.50 1.01
C PRO A 46 -2.79 15.58 2.15
N ALA A 47 -4.03 15.70 2.63
CA ALA A 47 -4.55 14.84 3.69
C ALA A 47 -4.69 13.38 3.23
N VAL A 48 -5.29 13.15 2.06
CA VAL A 48 -5.46 11.82 1.46
C VAL A 48 -4.11 11.19 1.15
N LEU A 49 -3.17 11.92 0.55
CA LEU A 49 -1.84 11.39 0.24
C LEU A 49 -1.05 11.04 1.50
N SER A 50 -1.16 11.86 2.54
CA SER A 50 -0.53 11.58 3.83
C SER A 50 -1.06 10.30 4.46
N THR A 51 -2.38 10.14 4.57
CA THR A 51 -2.95 8.92 5.15
C THR A 51 -2.78 7.69 4.27
N PHE A 52 -2.71 7.87 2.94
CA PHE A 52 -2.42 6.80 2.00
C PHE A 52 -0.97 6.28 2.11
N TRP A 53 0.01 7.14 2.39
CA TRP A 53 1.40 6.71 2.50
C TRP A 53 1.79 6.23 3.90
N TRP A 54 1.24 6.83 4.94
CA TRP A 54 1.63 6.56 6.33
C TRP A 54 0.52 5.94 7.19
N GLY A 55 -0.63 5.58 6.60
CA GLY A 55 -1.76 5.00 7.33
C GLY A 55 -2.25 5.95 8.43
N ARG A 56 -2.50 5.41 9.63
CA ARG A 56 -2.96 6.22 10.78
C ARG A 56 -1.97 7.31 11.19
N LYS A 57 -0.66 7.12 10.98
CA LYS A 57 0.35 8.16 11.29
C LYS A 57 0.22 9.38 10.38
N GLY A 58 -0.35 9.19 9.18
CA GLY A 58 -0.61 10.27 8.23
C GLY A 58 -1.75 11.21 8.65
N LEU A 59 -2.55 10.86 9.67
CA LEU A 59 -3.65 11.69 10.17
C LEU A 59 -3.18 13.04 10.76
N VAL A 60 -1.89 13.19 11.03
CA VAL A 60 -1.32 14.48 11.43
C VAL A 60 -1.60 15.58 10.39
N ALA A 61 -1.54 15.26 9.09
CA ALA A 61 -1.77 16.22 8.03
C ALA A 61 -3.19 16.85 8.07
N PRO A 62 -4.30 16.08 8.06
CA PRO A 62 -5.63 16.67 8.14
C PRO A 62 -5.87 17.46 9.44
N PHE A 63 -5.28 17.06 10.58
CA PHE A 63 -5.37 17.88 11.80
C PHE A 63 -4.67 19.23 11.65
N ILE A 64 -3.47 19.26 11.06
CA ILE A 64 -2.77 20.51 10.75
C ILE A 64 -3.63 21.38 9.82
N MET A 65 -4.25 20.77 8.81
CA MET A 65 -5.09 21.49 7.86
C MET A 65 -6.33 22.09 8.52
N ILE A 66 -7.03 21.36 9.38
CA ILE A 66 -8.18 21.90 10.12
C ILE A 66 -7.76 23.08 11.00
N PHE A 67 -6.63 22.93 11.69
CA PHE A 67 -6.07 23.99 12.52
C PHE A 67 -5.75 25.26 11.71
N LEU A 68 -5.12 25.11 10.54
CA LEU A 68 -4.80 26.23 9.65
C LEU A 68 -6.06 26.91 9.10
N SER A 69 -7.09 26.14 8.71
CA SER A 69 -8.36 26.70 8.24
C SER A 69 -9.05 27.52 9.32
N PHE A 70 -9.09 27.00 10.56
CA PHE A 70 -9.66 27.70 11.71
C PHE A 70 -8.90 28.99 12.03
N PHE A 71 -7.56 28.97 11.94
CA PHE A 71 -6.74 30.15 12.16
C PHE A 71 -7.01 31.24 11.11
N ILE A 72 -7.13 30.86 9.83
CA ILE A 72 -7.46 31.81 8.76
C ILE A 72 -8.83 32.44 9.01
N ASP A 73 -9.84 31.66 9.40
CA ASP A 73 -11.18 32.19 9.66
C ASP A 73 -11.28 33.03 10.94
N SER A 74 -10.47 32.74 11.96
CA SER A 74 -10.41 33.55 13.18
C SER A 74 -9.88 34.97 12.94
N THR A 75 -9.14 35.20 11.84
CA THR A 75 -8.69 36.54 11.46
C THR A 75 -9.78 37.40 10.83
N LYS A 76 -10.93 36.80 10.49
CA LYS A 76 -12.11 37.48 9.93
C LYS A 76 -13.25 37.39 10.95
N ASN A 77 -14.06 38.45 11.07
CA ASN A 77 -15.31 38.36 11.83
C ASN A 77 -16.32 37.49 11.05
N ALA A 78 -16.13 36.18 11.10
CA ALA A 78 -16.87 35.19 10.34
C ALA A 78 -18.32 35.09 10.82
N GLY A 79 -19.24 34.98 9.86
CA GLY A 79 -20.67 34.80 10.13
C GLY A 79 -21.02 33.37 10.57
N LYS A 80 -22.23 33.16 11.08
CA LYS A 80 -22.72 31.83 11.51
C LYS A 80 -22.69 30.78 10.38
N GLU A 81 -22.95 31.18 9.14
CA GLU A 81 -22.94 30.28 7.97
C GLU A 81 -21.54 29.75 7.64
N GLU A 82 -20.50 30.60 7.75
CA GLU A 82 -19.12 30.21 7.49
C GLU A 82 -18.61 29.21 8.54
N PHE A 83 -19.04 29.39 9.79
CA PHE A 83 -18.72 28.47 10.88
C PHE A 83 -19.32 27.07 10.66
N LEU A 84 -20.59 26.99 10.19
CA LEU A 84 -21.22 25.71 9.84
C LEU A 84 -20.50 25.02 8.67
N SER A 85 -20.12 25.79 7.63
CA SER A 85 -19.34 25.27 6.51
C SER A 85 -18.01 24.67 6.97
N LEU A 86 -17.29 25.34 7.86
CA LEU A 86 -16.01 24.87 8.39
C LEU A 86 -16.15 23.57 9.19
N ILE A 87 -17.24 23.42 9.96
CA ILE A 87 -17.53 22.17 10.68
C ILE A 87 -17.76 21.02 9.69
N ILE A 88 -18.60 21.24 8.67
CA ILE A 88 -18.92 20.22 7.67
C ILE A 88 -17.65 19.81 6.92
N GLU A 89 -16.89 20.77 6.40
CA GLU A 89 -15.65 20.51 5.66
C GLU A 89 -14.61 19.76 6.50
N SER A 90 -14.42 20.18 7.76
CA SER A 90 -13.49 19.53 8.69
C SER A 90 -13.93 18.11 9.06
N SER A 91 -15.24 17.90 9.29
CA SER A 91 -15.78 16.58 9.60
C SER A 91 -15.59 15.62 8.41
N LEU A 92 -15.86 16.07 7.19
CA LEU A 92 -15.68 15.29 5.98
C LEU A 92 -14.21 14.95 5.75
N LEU A 93 -13.31 15.92 5.95
CA LEU A 93 -11.87 15.72 5.84
C LEU A 93 -11.36 14.64 6.80
N ILE A 94 -11.82 14.66 8.06
CA ILE A 94 -11.48 13.62 9.05
C ILE A 94 -12.03 12.26 8.64
N ILE A 95 -13.30 12.17 8.25
CA ILE A 95 -13.94 10.91 7.84
C ILE A 95 -13.16 10.28 6.68
N VAL A 96 -12.93 11.05 5.61
CA VAL A 96 -12.17 10.57 4.43
C VAL A 96 -10.76 10.15 4.83
N SER A 97 -10.08 10.93 5.66
CA SER A 97 -8.72 10.64 6.09
C SER A 97 -8.63 9.35 6.91
N ILE A 98 -9.60 9.11 7.80
CA ILE A 98 -9.71 7.87 8.58
C ILE A 98 -9.96 6.68 7.66
N LEU A 99 -10.91 6.80 6.72
CA LEU A 99 -11.21 5.73 5.77
C LEU A 99 -9.98 5.35 4.94
N VAL A 100 -9.27 6.33 4.40
CA VAL A 100 -8.04 6.11 3.62
C VAL A 100 -6.94 5.50 4.49
N ALA A 101 -6.79 5.95 5.74
CA ALA A 101 -5.82 5.38 6.67
C ALA A 101 -6.08 3.89 6.95
N PHE A 102 -7.34 3.51 7.21
CA PHE A 102 -7.74 2.11 7.41
C PHE A 102 -7.51 1.28 6.15
N LEU A 103 -7.91 1.79 4.98
CA LEU A 103 -7.72 1.10 3.70
C LEU A 103 -6.24 0.87 3.39
N SER A 104 -5.39 1.87 3.66
CA SER A 104 -3.95 1.78 3.48
C SER A 104 -3.32 0.70 4.37
N GLU A 105 -3.73 0.62 5.63
CA GLU A 105 -3.23 -0.40 6.56
C GLU A 105 -3.71 -1.80 6.15
N GLU A 106 -4.98 -1.95 5.75
CA GLU A 106 -5.51 -3.25 5.34
C GLU A 106 -4.82 -3.75 4.06
N LYS A 107 -4.60 -2.86 3.07
CA LYS A 107 -3.79 -3.17 1.89
C LYS A 107 -2.40 -3.68 2.28
N THR A 108 -1.74 -2.98 3.21
CA THR A 108 -0.37 -3.35 3.64
C THR A 108 -0.37 -4.70 4.33
N ARG A 109 -1.34 -4.97 5.21
CA ARG A 109 -1.50 -6.27 5.88
C ARG A 109 -1.79 -7.40 4.90
N ALA A 110 -2.66 -7.18 3.92
CA ALA A 110 -2.95 -8.16 2.89
C ALA A 110 -1.70 -8.52 2.08
N LEU A 111 -0.91 -7.51 1.68
CA LEU A 111 0.34 -7.71 0.95
C LEU A 111 1.40 -8.44 1.80
N GLU A 112 1.51 -8.14 3.08
CA GLU A 112 2.40 -8.86 3.99
C GLU A 112 1.99 -10.33 4.17
N LYS A 113 0.69 -10.60 4.32
CA LYS A 113 0.16 -11.97 4.38
C LYS A 113 0.47 -12.74 3.10
N GLU A 114 0.23 -12.14 1.94
CA GLU A 114 0.55 -12.74 0.63
C GLU A 114 2.04 -13.04 0.51
N LYS A 115 2.90 -12.08 0.83
CA LYS A 115 4.36 -12.25 0.79
C LYS A 115 4.82 -13.36 1.73
N LYS A 116 4.27 -13.42 2.94
CA LYS A 116 4.58 -14.48 3.91
C LYS A 116 4.12 -15.85 3.40
N PHE A 117 2.92 -15.93 2.84
CA PHE A 117 2.42 -17.16 2.23
C PHE A 117 3.35 -17.64 1.10
N LYS A 118 3.70 -16.76 0.15
CA LYS A 118 4.64 -17.07 -0.94
C LYS A 118 5.99 -17.58 -0.44
N LEU A 119 6.56 -16.91 0.56
CA LEU A 119 7.85 -17.30 1.15
C LEU A 119 7.77 -18.66 1.87
N MET A 120 6.71 -18.88 2.65
CA MET A 120 6.51 -20.13 3.39
C MET A 120 6.27 -21.30 2.43
N THR A 121 5.42 -21.11 1.41
CA THR A 121 5.18 -22.12 0.38
C THR A 121 6.49 -22.46 -0.35
N ALA A 122 7.27 -21.46 -0.77
CA ALA A 122 8.56 -21.71 -1.41
C ALA A 122 9.48 -22.54 -0.50
N HIS A 123 9.60 -22.17 0.77
CA HIS A 123 10.45 -22.87 1.73
C HIS A 123 9.99 -24.31 2.02
N TYR A 124 8.69 -24.52 2.31
CA TYR A 124 8.16 -25.83 2.69
C TYR A 124 8.07 -26.82 1.54
N PHE A 125 7.93 -26.35 0.30
CA PHE A 125 7.83 -27.24 -0.86
C PHE A 125 9.16 -27.40 -1.60
N PHE A 126 9.90 -26.32 -1.89
CA PHE A 126 11.12 -26.48 -2.68
C PHE A 126 12.24 -27.21 -1.94
N ASN A 127 12.35 -27.06 -0.63
CA ASN A 127 13.40 -27.76 0.13
C ASN A 127 13.22 -29.29 0.07
N PRO A 128 12.05 -29.86 0.44
CA PRO A 128 11.84 -31.30 0.30
C PRO A 128 11.84 -31.79 -1.15
N ILE A 129 11.32 -31.00 -2.11
CA ILE A 129 11.36 -31.37 -3.53
C ILE A 129 12.81 -31.48 -4.03
N ALA A 130 13.67 -30.53 -3.68
CA ALA A 130 15.09 -30.59 -4.05
C ALA A 130 15.79 -31.81 -3.45
N ILE A 131 15.44 -32.18 -2.21
CA ILE A 131 15.94 -33.39 -1.56
C ILE A 131 15.45 -34.65 -2.30
N ALA A 132 14.16 -34.69 -2.66
CA ALA A 132 13.56 -35.80 -3.40
C ALA A 132 14.21 -35.96 -4.78
N GLU A 133 14.36 -34.88 -5.55
CA GLU A 133 15.07 -34.86 -6.84
C GLU A 133 16.52 -35.37 -6.68
N GLY A 134 17.22 -34.95 -5.62
CA GLY A 134 18.57 -35.42 -5.32
C GLY A 134 18.65 -36.93 -5.04
N PHE A 135 17.78 -37.45 -4.18
CA PHE A 135 17.72 -38.89 -3.89
C PHE A 135 17.30 -39.72 -5.10
N LEU A 136 16.35 -39.23 -5.89
CA LEU A 136 15.87 -39.91 -7.08
C LEU A 136 16.98 -40.01 -8.13
N HIS A 137 17.73 -38.92 -8.33
CA HIS A 137 18.89 -38.92 -9.23
C HIS A 137 19.96 -39.95 -8.79
N LEU A 138 20.24 -40.03 -7.48
CA LEU A 138 21.18 -41.03 -6.94
C LEU A 138 20.67 -42.47 -7.12
N ALA A 139 19.37 -42.70 -6.97
CA ALA A 139 18.75 -44.01 -7.17
C ALA A 139 18.84 -44.45 -8.63
N MET A 140 18.55 -43.55 -9.57
CA MET A 140 18.61 -43.81 -11.02
C MET A 140 20.02 -44.22 -11.48
N GLN A 141 21.07 -43.60 -10.93
CA GLN A 141 22.46 -43.95 -11.28
C GLN A 141 22.84 -45.39 -10.92
N LYS A 142 22.11 -46.03 -9.99
CA LYS A 142 22.42 -47.37 -9.46
C LYS A 142 21.35 -48.41 -9.81
N ALA A 143 20.28 -48.02 -10.50
CA ALA A 143 19.13 -48.88 -10.78
C ALA A 143 19.36 -49.78 -12.01
N SER A 144 18.72 -50.95 -12.00
CA SER A 144 18.60 -51.79 -13.19
C SER A 144 17.66 -51.12 -14.23
N PRO A 145 17.76 -51.47 -15.53
CA PRO A 145 16.95 -50.84 -16.59
C PRO A 145 15.44 -50.84 -16.32
N GLU A 146 14.92 -51.92 -15.73
CA GLU A 146 13.50 -52.07 -15.37
C GLU A 146 13.07 -51.13 -14.23
N ILE A 147 13.93 -50.89 -13.23
CA ILE A 147 13.64 -49.98 -12.11
C ILE A 147 13.78 -48.52 -12.56
N THR A 148 14.70 -48.25 -13.49
CA THR A 148 14.93 -46.90 -14.03
C THR A 148 13.68 -46.31 -14.66
N GLU A 149 12.89 -47.09 -15.41
CA GLU A 149 11.63 -46.62 -16.01
C GLU A 149 10.64 -46.11 -14.94
N HIS A 150 10.50 -46.84 -13.84
CA HIS A 150 9.65 -46.41 -12.72
C HIS A 150 10.18 -45.16 -12.02
N LEU A 151 11.50 -45.03 -11.87
CA LEU A 151 12.12 -43.84 -11.27
C LEU A 151 11.96 -42.60 -12.16
N GLU A 152 12.02 -42.74 -13.49
CA GLU A 152 11.74 -41.65 -14.44
C GLU A 152 10.29 -41.17 -14.33
N ALA A 153 9.32 -42.07 -14.20
CA ALA A 153 7.93 -41.69 -13.98
C ALA A 153 7.73 -40.88 -12.69
N ILE A 154 8.45 -41.25 -11.61
CA ILE A 154 8.45 -40.50 -10.35
C ILE A 154 9.10 -39.12 -10.53
N ASP A 155 10.20 -39.02 -11.28
CA ASP A 155 10.90 -37.76 -11.54
C ASP A 155 9.98 -36.77 -12.25
N VAL A 156 9.26 -37.25 -13.27
CA VAL A 156 8.25 -36.46 -13.98
C VAL A 156 7.17 -35.98 -13.03
N ALA A 157 6.65 -36.83 -12.14
CA ALA A 157 5.63 -36.44 -11.17
C ALA A 157 6.15 -35.37 -10.17
N VAL A 158 7.37 -35.53 -9.65
CA VAL A 158 8.01 -34.56 -8.75
C VAL A 158 8.21 -33.21 -9.46
N LYS A 159 8.68 -33.22 -10.71
CA LYS A 159 8.84 -32.01 -11.54
C LYS A 159 7.50 -31.32 -11.82
N ARG A 160 6.42 -32.07 -12.06
CA ARG A 160 5.06 -31.53 -12.21
C ARG A 160 4.62 -30.81 -10.93
N ILE A 161 4.78 -31.44 -9.76
CA ILE A 161 4.47 -30.83 -8.46
C ILE A 161 5.30 -29.54 -8.24
N LYS A 162 6.61 -29.60 -8.51
CA LYS A 162 7.50 -28.43 -8.43
C LYS A 162 7.00 -27.28 -9.29
N LYS A 163 6.52 -27.59 -10.50
CA LYS A 163 6.00 -26.60 -11.44
C LYS A 163 4.70 -25.95 -10.96
N VAL A 164 3.79 -26.73 -10.37
CA VAL A 164 2.58 -26.20 -9.71
C VAL A 164 2.95 -25.25 -8.59
N VAL A 165 3.84 -25.67 -7.68
CA VAL A 165 4.31 -24.84 -6.56
C VAL A 165 4.93 -23.54 -7.07
N GLN A 166 5.74 -23.62 -8.12
CA GLN A 166 6.33 -22.45 -8.75
C GLN A 166 5.26 -21.49 -9.31
N ASN A 167 4.27 -22.00 -10.04
CA ASN A 167 3.17 -21.18 -10.56
C ASN A 167 2.32 -20.56 -9.43
N VAL A 168 2.11 -21.26 -8.32
CA VAL A 168 1.40 -20.73 -7.14
C VAL A 168 2.18 -19.59 -6.49
N VAL A 169 3.50 -19.74 -6.32
CA VAL A 169 4.34 -18.73 -5.66
C VAL A 169 4.58 -17.50 -6.55
N GLU A 170 4.83 -17.71 -7.84
CA GLU A 170 5.18 -16.63 -8.77
C GLU A 170 3.95 -15.93 -9.36
N LYS A 171 2.94 -16.72 -9.78
CA LYS A 171 1.79 -16.23 -10.56
C LYS A 171 0.47 -16.27 -9.78
N GLY A 172 0.41 -17.03 -8.69
CA GLY A 172 -0.84 -17.21 -7.92
C GLY A 172 -1.85 -18.15 -8.59
N GLU A 173 -1.38 -19.02 -9.50
CA GLU A 173 -2.23 -19.92 -10.28
C GLU A 173 -1.94 -21.38 -9.96
N ILE A 174 -2.98 -22.19 -9.81
CA ILE A 174 -2.85 -23.64 -9.62
C ILE A 174 -2.91 -24.31 -10.99
N ARG A 175 -1.75 -24.46 -11.62
CA ARG A 175 -1.57 -25.18 -12.90
C ARG A 175 -0.16 -25.74 -12.99
N GLU A 176 0.00 -26.82 -13.76
CA GLU A 176 1.30 -27.35 -14.19
C GLU A 176 1.87 -26.52 -15.33
#